data_AF-U3U4E8-F1
#
_entry.id   AF-U3U4E8-F1
#
_cell.length_a   1.000
_cell.length_b   1.000
_cell.length_c   1.000
_cell.angle_alpha   90.00
_cell.angle_beta   90.00
_cell.angle_gamma   90.00
#
_symmetry.space_group_name_H-M   'P 1'
#
loop_
_entity.id
_entity.type
_entity.pdbx_description
1 polymer ?
#
loop_
_entity_poly.entity_id
_entity_poly.type
_entity_poly.pdbx_seq_one_letter_code
_entity_poly.pdbx_strand_id
1 'polypeptide(L)'
;MVQMMKDRLQAHPVPIVIPPIGAEEQFSGVIDLNKMRAIYWDDASQGMSFSYAPIPDALQAQAAEWRENMVAAAAEASETLMDRYLEQGDLSEDEVIAGLRQRTLAGEIQPMLCGSAFKNKGVQRMLDAVIELMPSPLNVPPVAGINERGEHDERHADDDEPFSALAFKLMSDPYVGQLTFVRVYSGVLRKGDSVWNAVKGRKERIGTYRADAG
;
A
#
# COMPACT_ATOMS: atom_id res chain seq x y z
N MET A 1 5.03 -13.34 15.05
CA MET A 1 4.40 -13.19 13.71
C MET A 1 5.42 -13.18 12.58
N VAL A 2 6.49 -12.36 12.63
CA VAL A 2 7.55 -12.34 11.61
C VAL A 2 8.06 -13.75 11.28
N GLN A 3 8.44 -14.52 12.30
CA GLN A 3 8.91 -15.90 12.11
C GLN A 3 7.85 -16.82 11.49
N MET A 4 6.59 -16.70 11.92
CA MET A 4 5.50 -17.49 11.34
C MET A 4 5.25 -17.18 9.87
N MET A 5 5.41 -15.93 9.42
CA MET A 5 5.28 -15.58 8.01
C MET A 5 6.41 -16.19 7.18
N LYS A 6 7.64 -16.14 7.67
CA LYS A 6 8.79 -16.80 7.03
C LYS A 6 8.55 -18.31 6.92
N ASP A 7 8.16 -18.95 8.01
CA ASP A 7 8.05 -20.41 8.09
C ASP A 7 6.82 -20.95 7.34
N ARG A 8 5.69 -20.23 7.33
CA ARG A 8 4.42 -20.72 6.76
C ARG A 8 4.11 -20.18 5.37
N LEU A 9 4.47 -18.93 5.09
CA LEU A 9 4.13 -18.27 3.83
C LEU A 9 5.34 -18.13 2.91
N GLN A 10 6.55 -18.51 3.37
CA GLN A 10 7.81 -18.28 2.64
C GLN A 10 7.97 -16.83 2.20
N ALA A 11 7.39 -15.91 2.97
CA ALA A 11 7.42 -14.48 2.72
C ALA A 11 8.71 -13.87 3.27
N HIS A 12 9.07 -12.68 2.78
CA HIS A 12 10.17 -11.86 3.31
C HIS A 12 9.59 -10.66 4.09
N PRO A 13 9.11 -10.85 5.33
CA PRO A 13 8.57 -9.77 6.14
C PRO A 13 9.68 -8.82 6.59
N VAL A 14 9.52 -7.53 6.30
CA VAL A 14 10.43 -6.46 6.74
C VAL A 14 9.66 -5.54 7.70
N PRO A 15 9.96 -5.59 9.01
CA PRO A 15 9.35 -4.66 9.98
C PRO A 15 9.78 -3.23 9.71
N ILE A 16 8.80 -2.35 9.50
CA ILE A 16 8.99 -0.88 9.43
C ILE A 16 8.66 -0.24 10.78
N VAL A 17 7.74 -0.89 11.50
CA VAL A 17 7.34 -0.51 12.85
C VAL A 17 7.57 -1.70 13.76
N ILE A 18 8.28 -1.49 14.86
CA ILE A 18 8.43 -2.54 15.88
C ILE A 18 7.25 -2.53 16.85
N PRO A 19 6.98 -3.70 17.46
CA PRO A 19 5.94 -3.84 18.45
C PRO A 19 6.04 -2.79 19.58
N PRO A 20 4.89 -2.51 20.21
CA PRO A 20 4.68 -1.40 21.12
C PRO A 20 5.54 -1.34 22.36
N ILE A 21 5.51 -0.14 22.96
CA ILE A 21 5.83 0.10 24.35
C ILE A 21 4.65 -0.45 25.19
N GLY A 22 4.86 -1.63 25.79
CA GLY A 22 3.84 -2.38 26.53
C GLY A 22 3.04 -3.34 25.65
N ALA A 23 2.55 -4.44 26.22
CA ALA A 23 1.75 -5.45 25.53
C ALA A 23 0.28 -5.40 25.97
N GLU A 24 -0.62 -5.88 25.10
CA GLU A 24 -2.04 -6.10 25.42
C GLU A 24 -2.77 -4.84 25.92
N GLU A 25 -3.09 -4.80 27.22
CA GLU A 25 -3.78 -3.69 27.86
C GLU A 25 -2.91 -2.44 27.95
N GLN A 26 -1.59 -2.61 28.12
CA GLN A 26 -0.60 -1.54 28.27
C GLN A 26 -0.14 -0.94 26.93
N PHE A 27 -0.83 -1.25 25.83
CA PHE A 27 -0.55 -0.72 24.51
C PHE A 27 -0.66 0.82 24.48
N SER A 28 0.48 1.47 24.47
CA SER A 28 0.57 2.94 24.59
C SER A 28 1.08 3.63 23.32
N GLY A 29 1.79 2.93 22.43
CA GLY A 29 2.31 3.51 21.19
C GLY A 29 3.11 2.52 20.37
N VAL A 30 3.61 2.92 19.21
CA VAL A 30 4.50 2.11 18.36
C VAL A 30 5.80 2.85 18.10
N ILE A 31 6.84 2.15 17.64
CA ILE A 31 8.11 2.78 17.30
C ILE A 31 8.32 2.69 15.79
N ASP A 32 8.49 3.84 15.16
CA ASP A 32 8.85 3.98 13.76
C ASP A 32 10.36 3.83 13.61
N LEU A 33 10.80 2.81 12.89
CA LEU A 33 12.22 2.53 12.64
C LEU A 33 12.85 3.48 11.63
N ASN A 34 12.06 4.07 10.74
CA ASN A 34 12.59 4.98 9.73
C ASN A 34 13.04 6.29 10.39
N LYS A 35 12.17 6.87 11.23
CA LYS A 35 12.46 8.11 11.98
C LYS A 35 13.16 7.88 13.31
N MET A 36 13.29 6.63 13.74
CA MET A 36 13.79 6.23 15.08
C MET A 36 13.08 6.96 16.23
N ARG A 37 11.75 7.03 16.18
CA ARG A 37 10.93 7.70 17.20
C ARG A 37 9.76 6.83 17.64
N ALA A 38 9.44 6.91 18.93
CA ALA A 38 8.20 6.36 19.46
C ALA A 38 7.05 7.31 19.12
N ILE A 39 5.95 6.76 18.60
CA ILE A 39 4.70 7.45 18.32
C ILE A 39 3.70 7.05 19.40
N TYR A 40 3.27 8.02 20.18
CA TYR A 40 2.20 7.86 21.15
C TYR A 40 0.95 8.52 20.61
N TRP A 41 -0.19 7.86 20.84
CA TRP A 41 -1.51 8.39 20.49
C TRP A 41 -2.27 8.70 21.75
N ASP A 42 -2.96 9.84 21.72
CA ASP A 42 -3.89 10.19 22.78
C ASP A 42 -5.20 9.42 22.61
N ASP A 43 -5.62 8.73 23.68
CA ASP A 43 -6.88 8.00 23.73
C ASP A 43 -8.08 8.96 23.68
N ALA A 44 -7.93 10.20 24.17
CA ALA A 44 -9.02 11.18 24.21
C ALA A 44 -9.41 11.70 22.81
N SER A 45 -8.46 11.73 21.87
CA SER A 45 -8.66 12.26 20.52
C SER A 45 -9.01 11.17 19.50
N GLN A 46 -9.23 9.92 19.94
CA GLN A 46 -9.38 8.75 19.07
C GLN A 46 -8.25 8.62 18.03
N GLY A 47 -7.03 8.99 18.43
CA GLY A 47 -5.85 8.92 17.55
C GLY A 47 -5.75 10.02 16.50
N MET A 48 -6.52 11.11 16.60
CA MET A 48 -6.36 12.30 15.76
C MET A 48 -5.08 13.07 16.11
N SER A 49 -4.67 13.06 17.38
CA SER A 49 -3.41 13.64 17.83
C SER A 49 -2.40 12.53 18.16
N PHE A 50 -1.18 12.73 17.69
CA PHE A 50 -0.04 11.88 18.02
C PHE A 50 1.14 12.75 18.45
N SER A 51 1.98 12.21 19.31
CA SER A 51 3.23 12.83 19.74
C SER A 51 4.40 11.92 19.44
N TYR A 52 5.48 12.52 18.95
CA TYR A 52 6.76 11.84 18.86
C TYR A 52 7.50 11.98 20.19
N ALA A 53 7.99 10.86 20.70
CA ALA A 53 8.89 10.83 21.84
C ALA A 53 10.11 9.95 21.55
N PRO A 54 11.18 10.09 22.33
CA PRO A 54 12.34 9.22 22.21
C PRO A 54 11.96 7.76 22.49
N ILE A 55 12.67 6.85 21.84
CA ILE A 55 12.51 5.40 22.07
C ILE A 55 12.98 5.09 23.50
N PRO A 56 12.22 4.32 24.30
CA PRO A 56 12.66 3.89 25.62
C PRO A 56 13.96 3.07 25.53
N ASP A 57 14.90 3.29 26.44
CA ASP A 57 16.21 2.64 26.45
C ASP A 57 16.11 1.10 26.36
N ALA A 58 15.10 0.52 27.00
CA ALA A 58 14.85 -0.92 26.98
C ALA A 58 14.60 -1.50 25.57
N LEU A 59 14.07 -0.68 24.66
CA LEU A 59 13.75 -1.06 23.28
C LEU A 59 14.72 -0.48 22.26
N GLN A 60 15.66 0.37 22.69
CA GLN A 60 16.58 1.06 21.79
C GLN A 60 17.53 0.09 21.07
N ALA A 61 18.06 -0.91 21.78
CA ALA A 61 18.92 -1.94 21.20
C ALA A 61 18.16 -2.78 20.16
N GLN A 62 16.93 -3.18 20.49
CA GLN A 62 16.07 -3.93 19.57
C GLN A 62 15.70 -3.06 18.35
N ALA A 63 15.36 -1.79 18.55
CA ALA A 63 15.06 -0.87 17.45
C ALA A 63 16.26 -0.69 16.50
N ALA A 64 17.48 -0.60 17.03
CA ALA A 64 18.69 -0.52 16.23
C ALA A 64 18.89 -1.79 15.38
N GLU A 65 18.74 -2.98 15.96
CA GLU A 65 18.85 -4.26 15.25
C GLU A 65 17.81 -4.39 14.13
N TRP A 66 16.55 -4.04 14.39
CA TRP A 66 15.50 -4.08 13.36
C TRP A 66 15.68 -3.00 12.29
N ARG A 67 16.19 -1.82 12.67
CA ARG A 67 16.53 -0.78 11.70
C ARG A 67 17.65 -1.25 10.76
N GLU A 68 18.69 -1.89 11.29
CA GLU A 68 19.78 -2.44 10.47
C GLU A 68 19.26 -3.49 9.49
N ASN A 69 18.39 -4.40 9.96
CA ASN A 69 17.71 -5.37 9.09
C ASN A 69 16.84 -4.70 8.00
N MET A 70 16.15 -3.61 8.33
CA MET A 70 15.34 -2.84 7.39
C MET A 70 16.20 -2.14 6.34
N VAL A 71 17.31 -1.52 6.77
CA VAL A 71 18.26 -0.83 5.88
C VAL A 71 18.95 -1.83 4.95
N ALA A 72 19.39 -2.98 5.47
CA ALA A 72 19.95 -4.06 4.66
C ALA A 72 18.95 -4.56 3.60
N ALA A 73 17.68 -4.75 3.98
CA ALA A 73 16.64 -5.12 3.03
C ALA A 73 16.36 -4.02 1.99
N ALA A 74 16.46 -2.74 2.36
CA ALA A 74 16.33 -1.64 1.39
C ALA A 74 17.54 -1.58 0.43
N ALA A 75 18.75 -1.88 0.93
CA ALA A 75 19.97 -1.87 0.15
C ALA A 75 19.98 -2.95 -0.96
N GLU A 76 19.39 -4.11 -0.70
CA GLU A 76 19.18 -5.17 -1.69
C GLU A 76 18.29 -4.76 -2.88
N ALA A 77 17.60 -3.62 -2.82
CA ALA A 77 16.72 -3.17 -3.90
C ALA A 77 17.49 -2.73 -5.15
N SER A 78 18.74 -2.28 -5.01
CA SER A 78 19.56 -1.79 -6.12
C SER A 78 21.04 -1.94 -5.79
N GLU A 79 21.85 -2.32 -6.78
CA GLU A 79 23.32 -2.36 -6.65
C GLU A 79 23.88 -1.02 -6.12
N THR A 80 23.30 0.11 -6.56
CA THR A 80 23.72 1.44 -6.10
C THR A 80 23.44 1.71 -4.62
N LEU A 81 22.34 1.17 -4.08
CA LEU A 81 22.01 1.30 -2.65
C LEU A 81 22.87 0.34 -1.82
N MET A 82 23.16 -0.84 -2.36
CA MET A 82 24.06 -1.81 -1.74
C MET A 82 25.48 -1.27 -1.61
N ASP A 83 26.03 -0.70 -2.68
CA ASP A 83 27.38 -0.14 -2.66
C ASP A 83 27.49 1.01 -1.65
N ARG A 84 26.49 1.90 -1.61
CA ARG A 84 26.46 2.99 -0.62
C ARG A 84 26.32 2.49 0.80
N TYR A 85 25.53 1.45 1.03
CA TYR A 85 25.40 0.85 2.35
C TYR A 85 26.73 0.23 2.81
N LEU A 86 27.48 -0.42 1.91
CA LEU A 86 28.81 -0.97 2.21
C LEU A 86 29.88 0.11 2.44
N GLU A 87 29.81 1.23 1.73
CA GLU A 87 30.78 2.34 1.85
C GLU A 87 30.50 3.28 3.05
N GLN A 88 29.24 3.66 3.25
CA GLN A 88 28.85 4.69 4.23
C GLN A 88 28.23 4.09 5.50
N GLY A 89 27.78 2.84 5.47
CA GLY A 89 27.19 2.13 6.61
C GLY A 89 25.75 2.52 6.98
N ASP A 90 25.21 3.63 6.46
CA ASP A 90 23.82 4.06 6.68
C ASP A 90 23.23 4.66 5.39
N LEU A 91 21.91 4.53 5.23
CA LEU A 91 21.14 5.10 4.12
C LEU A 91 20.24 6.23 4.66
N SER A 92 19.96 7.24 3.84
CA SER A 92 18.99 8.27 4.24
C SER A 92 17.57 7.71 4.33
N GLU A 93 16.70 8.33 5.14
CA GLU A 93 15.30 7.91 5.31
C GLU A 93 14.56 7.77 3.97
N ASP A 94 14.81 8.71 3.04
CA ASP A 94 14.19 8.71 1.71
C ASP A 94 14.69 7.56 0.83
N GLU A 95 15.98 7.23 0.90
CA GLU A 95 16.58 6.12 0.16
C GLU A 95 16.07 4.78 0.68
N VAL A 96 15.92 4.65 2.01
CA VAL A 96 15.36 3.46 2.63
C VAL A 96 13.92 3.26 2.17
N ILE A 97 13.07 4.30 2.21
CA ILE A 97 11.68 4.21 1.73
C ILE A 97 11.65 3.86 0.23
N ALA A 98 12.49 4.48 -0.59
CA ALA A 98 12.54 4.20 -2.03
C ALA A 98 12.92 2.74 -2.32
N GLY A 99 13.95 2.21 -1.64
CA GLY A 99 14.36 0.82 -1.77
C GLY A 99 13.28 -0.16 -1.31
N LEU A 100 12.66 0.12 -0.16
CA LEU A 100 11.53 -0.69 0.34
C LEU A 100 10.34 -0.65 -0.63
N ARG A 101 9.99 0.52 -1.17
CA ARG A 101 8.93 0.67 -2.16
C ARG A 101 9.22 -0.17 -3.40
N GLN A 102 10.42 -0.08 -3.96
CA GLN A 102 10.79 -0.84 -5.15
C GLN A 102 10.64 -2.35 -4.96
N ARG A 103 11.16 -2.90 -3.85
CA ARG A 103 11.04 -4.32 -3.54
C ARG A 103 9.62 -4.75 -3.18
N THR A 104 8.84 -3.87 -2.55
CA THR A 104 7.42 -4.11 -2.26
C THR A 104 6.62 -4.19 -3.55
N LEU A 105 6.89 -3.31 -4.51
CA LEU A 105 6.26 -3.31 -5.83
C LEU A 105 6.64 -4.55 -6.66
N ALA A 106 7.88 -5.03 -6.52
CA ALA A 106 8.33 -6.28 -7.12
C ALA A 106 7.75 -7.53 -6.44
N GLY A 107 7.10 -7.40 -5.28
CA GLY A 107 6.57 -8.51 -4.51
C GLY A 107 7.62 -9.31 -3.74
N GLU A 108 8.86 -8.85 -3.69
CA GLU A 108 9.97 -9.52 -3.02
C GLU A 108 9.88 -9.43 -1.50
N ILE A 109 9.43 -8.28 -0.99
CA ILE A 109 9.30 -8.03 0.45
C ILE A 109 7.87 -7.68 0.84
N GLN A 110 7.54 -7.94 2.10
CA GLN A 110 6.26 -7.56 2.70
C GLN A 110 6.50 -6.61 3.87
N PRO A 111 6.22 -5.31 3.70
CA PRO A 111 6.27 -4.33 4.78
C PRO A 111 5.37 -4.73 5.95
N MET A 112 5.95 -4.79 7.14
CA MET A 112 5.26 -5.18 8.36
C MET A 112 5.07 -3.97 9.27
N LEU A 113 3.80 -3.68 9.54
CA LEU A 113 3.36 -2.61 10.42
C LEU A 113 2.63 -3.24 11.61
N CYS A 114 2.70 -2.58 12.76
CA CYS A 114 1.99 -3.00 13.97
C CYS A 114 1.04 -1.88 14.42
N GLY A 115 -0.12 -2.26 14.93
CA GLY A 115 -1.13 -1.33 15.42
C GLY A 115 -2.33 -2.06 16.03
N SER A 116 -3.21 -1.31 16.69
CA SER A 116 -4.50 -1.77 17.17
C SER A 116 -5.60 -0.88 16.61
N ALA A 117 -6.38 -1.42 15.68
CA ALA A 117 -7.55 -0.74 15.13
C ALA A 117 -8.62 -0.52 16.21
N PHE A 118 -8.78 -1.45 17.14
CA PHE A 118 -9.75 -1.32 18.24
C PHE A 118 -9.44 -0.16 19.18
N LYS A 119 -8.15 0.12 19.41
CA LYS A 119 -7.69 1.24 20.24
C LYS A 119 -7.44 2.53 19.43
N ASN A 120 -7.66 2.53 18.11
CA ASN A 120 -7.35 3.65 17.19
C ASN A 120 -5.88 4.11 17.23
N LYS A 121 -4.94 3.19 17.46
CA LYS A 121 -3.51 3.46 17.61
C LYS A 121 -2.74 2.69 16.54
N GLY A 122 -2.04 3.39 15.65
CA GLY A 122 -1.21 2.80 14.58
C GLY A 122 -1.88 2.71 13.21
N VAL A 123 -3.19 2.89 13.11
CA VAL A 123 -3.90 2.89 11.81
C VAL A 123 -3.45 4.09 10.95
N GLN A 124 -3.20 5.24 11.59
CA GLN A 124 -2.73 6.46 10.94
C GLN A 124 -1.36 6.22 10.27
N ARG A 125 -0.42 5.61 11.01
CA ARG A 125 0.90 5.28 10.44
C ARG A 125 0.82 4.22 9.35
N MET A 126 -0.14 3.30 9.44
CA MET A 126 -0.40 2.35 8.36
C MET A 126 -0.90 3.04 7.08
N LEU A 127 -1.76 4.06 7.20
CA LEU A 127 -2.20 4.85 6.05
C LEU A 127 -1.05 5.63 5.41
N ASP A 128 -0.15 6.21 6.20
CA ASP A 128 1.06 6.87 5.68
C ASP A 128 1.94 5.87 4.91
N ALA A 129 2.13 4.67 5.48
CA ALA A 129 2.92 3.62 4.84
C ALA A 129 2.26 3.11 3.53
N VAL A 130 0.93 3.15 3.42
CA VAL A 130 0.25 2.84 2.16
C VAL A 130 0.62 3.84 1.08
N ILE A 131 0.66 5.13 1.40
CA ILE A 131 1.06 6.17 0.44
C ILE A 131 2.54 5.98 0.04
N GLU A 132 3.40 5.72 1.01
CA GLU A 132 4.84 5.56 0.82
C GLU A 132 5.21 4.30 0.03
N LEU A 133 4.52 3.17 0.24
CA LEU A 133 4.98 1.85 -0.23
C LEU A 133 4.08 1.21 -1.30
N MET A 134 2.81 1.61 -1.42
CA MET A 134 1.89 0.96 -2.37
C MET A 134 1.96 1.55 -3.78
N PRO A 135 1.62 0.76 -4.82
CA PRO A 135 1.59 1.22 -6.19
C PRO A 135 0.54 2.32 -6.39
N SER A 136 0.96 3.38 -7.08
CA SER A 136 0.02 4.25 -7.80
C SER A 136 -0.53 3.49 -9.02
N PRO A 137 -1.75 3.80 -9.52
CA PRO A 137 -2.26 3.23 -10.77
C PRO A 137 -1.28 3.29 -11.95
N LEU A 138 -0.43 4.33 -12.00
CA LEU A 138 0.62 4.49 -13.01
C LEU A 138 1.78 3.48 -12.89
N ASN A 139 1.95 2.88 -11.72
CA ASN A 139 3.02 1.90 -11.43
C ASN A 139 2.56 0.45 -11.65
N VAL A 140 1.31 0.24 -12.08
CA VAL A 140 0.78 -1.09 -12.36
C VAL A 140 1.03 -1.40 -13.85
N PRO A 141 1.46 -2.63 -14.20
CA PRO A 141 1.60 -3.03 -15.60
C PRO A 141 0.31 -2.78 -16.39
N PRO A 142 0.41 -2.47 -17.70
CA PRO A 142 -0.74 -2.33 -18.58
C PRO A 142 -1.67 -3.54 -18.48
N VAL A 143 -2.98 -3.30 -18.56
CA VAL A 143 -3.95 -4.38 -18.48
C VAL A 143 -3.94 -5.15 -19.80
N ALA A 144 -3.50 -6.41 -19.73
CA ALA A 144 -3.55 -7.34 -20.84
C ALA A 144 -5.00 -7.75 -21.15
N GLY A 145 -5.33 -7.82 -22.44
CA GLY A 145 -6.62 -8.19 -22.98
C GLY A 145 -6.50 -8.91 -24.32
N ILE A 146 -7.64 -9.34 -24.85
CA ILE A 146 -7.74 -9.99 -26.16
C ILE A 146 -8.64 -9.13 -27.03
N ASN A 147 -8.17 -8.77 -28.22
CA ASN A 147 -8.95 -7.98 -29.17
C ASN A 147 -10.02 -8.85 -29.88
N GLU A 148 -10.90 -8.23 -30.67
CA GLU A 148 -11.98 -8.94 -31.40
C GLU A 148 -11.46 -10.00 -32.40
N ARG A 149 -10.16 -9.96 -32.76
CA ARG A 149 -9.50 -10.90 -33.67
C ARG A 149 -8.80 -12.06 -32.95
N GLY A 150 -8.82 -12.07 -31.61
CA GLY A 150 -8.15 -13.09 -30.81
C GLY A 150 -6.67 -12.83 -30.56
N GLU A 151 -6.17 -11.63 -30.85
CA GLU A 151 -4.77 -11.23 -30.64
C GLU A 151 -4.61 -10.54 -29.27
N HIS A 152 -3.41 -10.65 -28.69
CA HIS A 152 -3.07 -10.00 -27.42
C HIS A 152 -3.00 -8.48 -27.63
N ASP A 153 -3.67 -7.73 -26.76
CA ASP A 153 -3.69 -6.27 -26.75
C ASP A 153 -3.49 -5.79 -25.31
N GLU A 154 -2.97 -4.58 -25.12
CA GLU A 154 -2.68 -4.02 -23.81
C GLU A 154 -3.32 -2.62 -23.71
N ARG A 155 -3.71 -2.27 -22.48
CA ARG A 155 -4.24 -0.93 -22.16
C ARG A 155 -3.38 -0.27 -21.11
N HIS A 156 -2.78 0.86 -21.47
CA HIS A 156 -1.99 1.67 -20.55
C HIS A 156 -2.91 2.54 -19.72
N ALA A 157 -2.47 2.85 -18.50
CA ALA A 157 -3.18 3.75 -17.60
C ALA A 157 -3.00 5.22 -18.06
N ASP A 158 -3.62 5.56 -19.20
CA ASP A 158 -3.65 6.91 -19.77
C ASP A 158 -5.10 7.34 -20.05
N ASP A 159 -5.37 8.63 -19.87
CA ASP A 159 -6.66 9.25 -20.11
C ASP A 159 -6.95 9.41 -21.61
N ASP A 160 -5.90 9.46 -22.45
CA ASP A 160 -6.00 9.56 -23.91
C ASP A 160 -6.24 8.21 -24.60
N GLU A 161 -6.09 7.09 -23.88
CA GLU A 161 -6.35 5.76 -24.41
C GLU A 161 -7.86 5.43 -24.52
N PRO A 162 -8.25 4.47 -25.39
CA PRO A 162 -9.62 4.00 -25.45
C PRO A 162 -10.13 3.51 -24.10
N PHE A 163 -11.38 3.87 -23.76
CA PHE A 163 -11.98 3.51 -22.48
C PHE A 163 -12.00 2.00 -22.24
N SER A 164 -11.39 1.56 -21.14
CA SER A 164 -11.47 0.19 -20.65
C SER A 164 -11.77 0.15 -19.15
N ALA A 165 -12.72 -0.70 -18.76
CA ALA A 165 -13.11 -0.86 -17.38
C ALA A 165 -13.60 -2.28 -17.09
N LEU A 166 -13.39 -2.73 -15.85
CA LEU A 166 -13.85 -4.03 -15.37
C LEU A 166 -14.91 -3.85 -14.29
N ALA A 167 -16.09 -4.42 -14.53
CA ALA A 167 -17.15 -4.51 -13.54
C ALA A 167 -16.85 -5.63 -12.54
N PHE A 168 -16.59 -5.28 -11.28
CA PHE A 168 -16.18 -6.25 -10.25
C PHE A 168 -17.27 -6.54 -9.22
N LYS A 169 -18.26 -5.65 -9.05
CA LYS A 169 -19.34 -5.84 -8.08
C LYS A 169 -20.66 -5.29 -8.59
N LEU A 170 -21.71 -6.07 -8.39
CA LEU A 170 -23.10 -5.71 -8.68
C LEU A 170 -23.85 -5.66 -7.36
N MET A 171 -24.49 -4.53 -7.07
CA MET A 171 -25.27 -4.33 -5.85
C MET A 171 -26.62 -3.71 -6.22
N SER A 172 -27.70 -4.31 -5.75
CA SER A 172 -29.04 -3.76 -5.94
C SER A 172 -29.42 -2.93 -4.71
N ASP A 173 -29.65 -1.63 -4.91
CA ASP A 173 -30.16 -0.73 -3.88
C ASP A 173 -31.67 -0.46 -4.11
N PRO A 174 -32.53 -0.51 -3.08
CA PRO A 174 -33.97 -0.27 -3.22
C PRO A 174 -34.36 1.12 -3.74
N TYR A 175 -33.52 2.14 -3.55
CA TYR A 175 -33.81 3.52 -3.91
C TYR A 175 -33.20 3.93 -5.26
N VAL A 176 -32.07 3.33 -5.62
CA VAL A 176 -31.26 3.74 -6.80
C VAL A 176 -31.21 2.66 -7.89
N GLY A 177 -31.72 1.45 -7.63
CA GLY A 177 -31.69 0.33 -8.57
C GLY A 177 -30.37 -0.44 -8.55
N GLN A 178 -30.00 -1.04 -9.67
CA GLN A 178 -28.74 -1.81 -9.80
C GLN A 178 -27.53 -0.88 -9.95
N LEU A 179 -26.63 -0.93 -8.98
CA LEU A 179 -25.32 -0.31 -8.99
C LEU A 179 -24.27 -1.30 -9.48
N THR A 180 -23.54 -0.92 -10.52
CA THR A 180 -22.39 -1.67 -11.03
C THR A 180 -21.12 -0.92 -10.67
N PHE A 181 -20.30 -1.51 -9.82
CA PHE A 181 -18.98 -0.98 -9.49
C PHE A 181 -18.00 -1.41 -10.57
N VAL A 182 -17.36 -0.42 -11.17
CA VAL A 182 -16.38 -0.58 -12.22
C VAL A 182 -15.05 0.01 -11.78
N ARG A 183 -13.96 -0.68 -12.12
CA ARG A 183 -12.61 -0.10 -12.06
C ARG A 183 -12.22 0.31 -13.47
N VAL A 184 -11.97 1.59 -13.67
CA VAL A 184 -11.46 2.13 -14.94
C VAL A 184 -9.95 1.92 -14.97
N TYR A 185 -9.44 1.40 -16.09
CA TYR A 185 -8.01 1.18 -16.30
C TYR A 185 -7.42 2.19 -17.29
N SER A 186 -8.15 2.53 -18.34
CA SER A 186 -7.73 3.49 -19.36
C SER A 186 -8.92 4.33 -19.85
N GLY A 187 -8.63 5.53 -20.32
CA GLY A 187 -9.59 6.45 -20.91
C GLY A 187 -10.57 7.08 -19.93
N VAL A 188 -11.48 7.89 -20.48
CA VAL A 188 -12.45 8.67 -19.70
C VAL A 188 -13.88 8.23 -20.01
N LEU A 189 -14.68 8.02 -18.96
CA LEU A 189 -16.12 7.75 -19.05
C LEU A 189 -16.92 9.01 -18.78
N ARG A 190 -17.80 9.42 -19.72
CA ARG A 190 -18.70 10.57 -19.51
C ARG A 190 -20.15 10.13 -19.41
N LYS A 191 -20.95 10.95 -18.74
CA LYS A 191 -22.39 10.71 -18.57
C LYS A 191 -23.07 10.74 -19.94
N GLY A 192 -23.81 9.68 -20.26
CA GLY A 192 -24.53 9.54 -21.53
C GLY A 192 -23.77 8.80 -22.62
N ASP A 193 -22.50 8.46 -22.40
CA ASP A 193 -21.70 7.66 -23.34
C ASP A 193 -22.30 6.26 -23.52
N SER A 194 -22.11 5.70 -24.71
CA SER A 194 -22.48 4.32 -25.01
C SER A 194 -21.21 3.47 -25.02
N VAL A 195 -21.05 2.63 -24.01
CA VAL A 195 -19.90 1.71 -23.88
C VAL A 195 -20.22 0.36 -24.49
N TRP A 196 -19.18 -0.33 -24.94
CA TRP A 196 -19.30 -1.69 -25.47
C TRP A 196 -19.01 -2.70 -24.38
N ASN A 197 -19.95 -3.60 -24.11
CA ASN A 197 -19.74 -4.75 -23.25
C ASN A 197 -19.16 -5.90 -24.09
N ALA A 198 -17.84 -6.07 -24.05
CA ALA A 198 -17.13 -7.09 -24.82
C ALA A 198 -17.56 -8.53 -24.48
N VAL A 199 -17.97 -8.81 -23.23
CA VAL A 199 -18.37 -10.15 -22.78
C VAL A 199 -19.78 -10.51 -23.26
N LYS A 200 -20.71 -9.54 -23.26
CA LYS A 200 -22.11 -9.77 -23.66
C LYS A 200 -22.41 -9.40 -25.11
N GLY A 201 -21.46 -8.77 -25.82
CA GLY A 201 -21.62 -8.31 -27.19
C GLY A 201 -22.74 -7.26 -27.35
N ARG A 202 -22.94 -6.40 -26.36
CA ARG A 202 -24.02 -5.40 -26.34
C ARG A 202 -23.50 -4.02 -25.98
N LYS A 203 -24.12 -2.99 -26.56
CA LYS A 203 -23.91 -1.60 -26.15
C LYS A 203 -24.73 -1.31 -24.89
N GLU A 204 -24.06 -0.78 -23.87
CA GLU A 204 -24.69 -0.31 -22.65
C GLU A 204 -24.56 1.23 -22.60
N ARG A 205 -25.65 1.90 -22.24
CA ARG A 205 -25.65 3.36 -22.10
C ARG A 205 -25.39 3.74 -20.66
N ILE A 206 -24.39 4.58 -20.43
CA ILE A 206 -24.03 5.05 -19.11
C ILE A 206 -25.05 6.07 -18.63
N GLY A 207 -25.75 5.71 -17.56
CA GLY A 207 -26.67 6.58 -16.84
C GLY A 207 -25.94 7.52 -15.89
N THR A 208 -26.55 7.82 -14.75
CA THR A 208 -25.90 8.59 -13.69
C THR A 208 -24.89 7.70 -12.96
N TYR A 209 -23.64 8.15 -12.83
CA TYR A 209 -22.62 7.52 -12.00
C TYR A 209 -22.25 8.43 -10.83
N ARG A 210 -21.75 7.82 -9.75
CA ARG A 210 -21.04 8.52 -8.68
C ARG A 210 -19.58 8.09 -8.77
N ALA A 211 -18.69 9.05 -8.95
CA ALA A 211 -17.25 8.81 -8.82
C ALA A 211 -16.87 9.15 -7.37
N ASP A 212 -16.37 8.16 -6.64
CA ASP A 212 -15.60 8.44 -5.43
C ASP A 212 -14.18 8.71 -5.91
N ALA A 213 -13.78 9.99 -5.88
CA ALA A 213 -12.38 10.35 -5.98
C ALA A 213 -11.78 10.09 -4.60
N GLY A 214 -11.27 8.87 -4.42
CA GLY A 214 -10.45 8.50 -3.26
C GLY A 214 -9.11 9.23 -3.29
#